data_AF-A0A8H5MHK2-F1
#
_entry.id   AF-A0A8H5MHK2-F1
#
_cell.length_a   1.000
_cell.length_b   1.000
_cell.length_c   1.000
_cell.angle_alpha   90.00
_cell.angle_beta   90.00
_cell.angle_gamma   90.00
#
_symmetry.space_group_name_H-M   'P 1'
#
loop_
_entity.id
_entity.type
_entity.pdbx_description
1 polymer ?
#
loop_
_entity_poly.entity_id
_entity_poly.type
_entity_poly.pdbx_seq_one_letter_code
_entity_poly.pdbx_strand_id
1 'polypeptide(L)'
;QQYCTENMKEGWNLDKYKFLHMVEKAWEMRPNKEWYVFAEADTYVFWSNLVWYLRNRVNGTETPYVGSVAMLKGKPFAHGGSGYVIHGDTMRKMVEIPDLAHKYDMMATHECCGDYLMSLAVMETGKKVKQAHPMFNGEKPMTLPFGNNHWCEPLLSMHHMNPEEVSDAWHFEKTRQKKGFIQIREMYHQFWAPQLEAEHDEWDNLSDDVCYIGFGPEAQGKATDHQKGRQKKENEKN
;
A
#
# COMPACT_ATOMS: atom_id res chain seq x y z
N GLN A 1 20.12 -1.09 -2.65
CA GLN A 1 19.22 -0.03 -3.18
C GLN A 1 18.97 1.11 -2.18
N GLN A 2 19.12 0.86 -0.87
CA GLN A 2 18.91 1.81 0.23
C GLN A 2 19.66 3.15 0.07
N TYR A 3 20.87 3.13 -0.48
CA TYR A 3 21.71 4.34 -0.66
C TYR A 3 21.27 5.31 -1.77
N CYS A 4 20.40 4.90 -2.71
CA CYS A 4 20.05 5.76 -3.86
C CYS A 4 18.76 6.57 -3.64
N THR A 5 17.95 6.25 -2.63
CA THR A 5 16.61 6.83 -2.44
C THR A 5 16.39 7.43 -1.05
N GLU A 6 17.35 7.30 -0.14
CA GLU A 6 17.27 7.73 1.27
C GLU A 6 16.90 9.22 1.44
N ASN A 7 17.19 10.05 0.42
CA ASN A 7 16.89 11.49 0.40
C ASN A 7 15.87 11.91 -0.68
N MET A 8 15.21 10.98 -1.37
CA MET A 8 14.24 11.30 -2.42
C MET A 8 12.85 11.65 -1.85
N LYS A 9 12.78 12.62 -0.91
CA LYS A 9 11.52 13.29 -0.55
C LYS A 9 10.78 13.82 -1.79
N GLU A 10 11.53 14.19 -2.82
CA GLU A 10 11.03 14.61 -4.13
C GLU A 10 10.30 13.49 -4.88
N GLY A 11 10.75 12.24 -4.75
CA GLY A 11 10.12 11.09 -5.40
C GLY A 11 8.69 10.89 -4.92
N TRP A 12 8.48 10.87 -3.61
CA TRP A 12 7.14 10.79 -3.01
C TRP A 12 6.28 12.02 -3.34
N ASN A 13 6.88 13.22 -3.36
CA ASN A 13 6.19 14.44 -3.74
C ASN A 13 5.74 14.45 -5.21
N LEU A 14 6.43 13.73 -6.10
CA LEU A 14 6.03 13.57 -7.50
C LEU A 14 5.10 12.38 -7.71
N ASP A 15 5.20 11.36 -6.86
CA ASP A 15 4.42 10.13 -6.94
C ASP A 15 2.92 10.38 -7.01
N LYS A 16 2.43 11.34 -6.22
CA LYS A 16 1.02 11.71 -6.15
C LYS A 16 0.36 12.09 -7.48
N TYR A 17 1.13 12.56 -8.47
CA TYR A 17 0.59 12.96 -9.77
C TYR A 17 0.29 11.76 -10.67
N LYS A 18 0.97 10.62 -10.51
CA LYS A 18 0.84 9.51 -11.48
C LYS A 18 -0.54 8.83 -11.46
N PHE A 19 -1.25 8.87 -10.32
CA PHE A 19 -2.44 8.05 -10.08
C PHE A 19 -3.55 8.28 -11.12
N LEU A 20 -3.96 9.54 -11.31
CA LEU A 20 -5.08 9.89 -12.18
C LEU A 20 -4.66 9.82 -13.65
N HIS A 21 -3.41 10.17 -13.96
CA HIS A 21 -2.81 9.94 -15.27
C HIS A 21 -2.77 8.45 -15.64
N MET A 22 -2.50 7.56 -14.67
CA MET A 22 -2.54 6.11 -14.88
C MET A 22 -3.96 5.61 -15.18
N VAL A 23 -5.01 6.25 -14.63
CA VAL A 23 -6.42 5.92 -14.97
C VAL A 23 -6.72 6.25 -16.41
N GLU A 24 -6.43 7.49 -16.84
CA GLU A 24 -6.60 7.91 -18.23
C GLU A 24 -5.79 7.02 -19.18
N LYS A 25 -4.53 6.77 -18.85
CA LYS A 25 -3.63 5.97 -19.69
C LYS A 25 -4.05 4.51 -19.79
N ALA A 26 -4.44 3.89 -18.68
CA ALA A 26 -4.90 2.51 -18.67
C ALA A 26 -6.17 2.34 -19.49
N TRP A 27 -7.11 3.30 -19.40
CA TRP A 27 -8.33 3.30 -20.20
C TRP A 27 -8.03 3.51 -21.69
N GLU A 28 -7.18 4.47 -22.05
CA GLU A 28 -6.79 4.73 -23.44
C GLU A 28 -6.17 3.48 -24.08
N MET A 29 -5.24 2.83 -23.37
CA MET A 29 -4.52 1.67 -23.88
C MET A 29 -5.41 0.42 -23.98
N ARG A 30 -6.31 0.23 -23.02
CA ARG A 30 -7.12 -0.99 -22.87
C ARG A 30 -8.53 -0.64 -22.37
N PRO A 31 -9.39 -0.02 -23.19
CA PRO A 31 -10.72 0.35 -22.75
C PRO A 31 -11.61 -0.88 -22.55
N ASN A 32 -12.72 -0.70 -21.82
CA ASN A 32 -13.79 -1.70 -21.63
C ASN A 32 -13.33 -3.02 -21.00
N LYS A 33 -12.33 -3.01 -20.12
CA LYS A 33 -12.01 -4.16 -19.27
C LYS A 33 -12.92 -4.19 -18.05
N GLU A 34 -13.26 -5.40 -17.61
CA GLU A 34 -14.08 -5.61 -16.42
C GLU A 34 -13.38 -5.12 -15.15
N TRP A 35 -12.06 -5.35 -15.07
CA TRP A 35 -11.22 -4.99 -13.93
C TRP A 35 -9.93 -4.34 -14.40
N TYR A 36 -9.53 -3.29 -13.69
CA TYR A 36 -8.23 -2.65 -13.80
C TYR A 36 -7.51 -2.82 -12.46
N VAL A 37 -6.29 -3.35 -12.50
CA VAL A 37 -5.47 -3.64 -11.32
C VAL A 37 -4.31 -2.66 -11.30
N PHE A 38 -4.13 -1.96 -10.18
CA PHE A 38 -3.06 -1.01 -9.95
C PHE A 38 -2.20 -1.50 -8.78
N ALA A 39 -0.89 -1.48 -8.95
CA ALA A 39 0.09 -1.89 -7.95
C ALA A 39 1.38 -1.09 -8.14
N GLU A 40 2.12 -0.91 -7.05
CA GLU A 40 3.44 -0.28 -7.04
C GLU A 40 4.54 -1.25 -7.45
N ALA A 41 5.72 -0.73 -7.78
CA ALA A 41 6.86 -1.53 -8.22
C ALA A 41 7.45 -2.43 -7.11
N ASP A 42 7.23 -2.05 -5.85
CA ASP A 42 7.60 -2.77 -4.62
C ASP A 42 6.40 -3.54 -4.02
N THR A 43 5.40 -3.86 -4.85
CA THR A 43 4.21 -4.62 -4.46
C THR A 43 4.14 -5.94 -5.21
N TYR A 44 4.24 -7.06 -4.48
CA TYR A 44 4.02 -8.38 -5.05
C TYR A 44 2.53 -8.71 -5.09
N VAL A 45 2.02 -9.14 -6.25
CA VAL A 45 0.61 -9.52 -6.43
C VAL A 45 0.51 -11.04 -6.60
N PHE A 46 -0.19 -11.70 -5.70
CA PHE A 46 -0.52 -13.12 -5.78
C PHE A 46 -1.66 -13.33 -6.79
N TRP A 47 -1.30 -13.36 -8.07
CA TRP A 47 -2.25 -13.25 -9.18
C TRP A 47 -3.37 -14.29 -9.15
N SER A 48 -3.04 -15.54 -8.82
CA SER A 48 -4.03 -16.62 -8.73
C SER A 48 -5.08 -16.36 -7.65
N ASN A 49 -4.66 -15.82 -6.51
CA ASN A 49 -5.57 -15.42 -5.43
C ASN A 49 -6.42 -14.23 -5.86
N LEU A 50 -5.81 -13.20 -6.46
CA LEU A 50 -6.50 -12.00 -6.92
C LEU A 50 -7.61 -12.33 -7.93
N VAL A 51 -7.30 -13.09 -8.98
CA VAL A 51 -8.28 -13.47 -10.00
C VAL A 51 -9.45 -14.25 -9.39
N TRP A 52 -9.17 -15.18 -8.47
CA TRP A 52 -10.24 -15.90 -7.80
C TRP A 52 -11.10 -14.97 -6.93
N TYR A 53 -10.47 -14.07 -6.15
CA TYR A 53 -11.16 -13.11 -5.31
C TYR A 53 -12.11 -12.23 -6.12
N LEU A 54 -11.63 -11.65 -7.23
CA LEU A 54 -12.45 -10.81 -8.12
C LEU A 54 -13.64 -11.58 -8.70
N ARG A 55 -13.44 -12.85 -9.09
CA ARG A 55 -14.51 -13.67 -9.68
C ARG A 55 -15.57 -14.15 -8.68
N ASN A 56 -15.20 -14.36 -7.41
CA ASN A 56 -16.03 -15.12 -6.47
C ASN A 56 -16.46 -14.33 -5.24
N ARG A 57 -15.77 -13.24 -4.90
CA ARG A 57 -16.01 -12.47 -3.68
C ARG A 57 -16.42 -11.03 -3.95
N VAL A 58 -16.28 -10.58 -5.18
CA VAL A 58 -16.54 -9.19 -5.57
C VAL A 58 -17.71 -9.15 -6.55
N ASN A 59 -18.78 -8.45 -6.17
CA ASN A 59 -19.83 -8.11 -7.11
C ASN A 59 -19.43 -6.80 -7.81
N GLY A 60 -19.04 -6.87 -9.09
CA GLY A 60 -18.50 -5.72 -9.83
C GLY A 60 -19.45 -4.52 -9.95
N THR A 61 -20.77 -4.75 -9.91
CA THR A 61 -21.75 -3.64 -9.98
C THR A 61 -21.88 -2.86 -8.67
N GLU A 62 -21.72 -3.56 -7.55
CA GLU A 62 -21.82 -3.02 -6.19
C GLU A 62 -20.46 -2.62 -5.61
N THR A 63 -19.38 -3.20 -6.12
CA THR A 63 -18.03 -3.09 -5.58
C THR A 63 -17.08 -2.44 -6.62
N PRO A 64 -17.16 -1.11 -6.76
CA PRO A 64 -16.54 -0.34 -7.85
C PRO A 64 -15.03 -0.13 -7.70
N TYR A 65 -14.53 -0.08 -6.48
CA TYR A 65 -13.16 0.27 -6.12
C TYR A 65 -12.80 -0.48 -4.83
N VAL A 66 -11.74 -1.28 -4.85
CA VAL A 66 -11.39 -2.20 -3.74
C VAL A 66 -9.91 -2.15 -3.45
N GLY A 67 -9.56 -2.15 -2.17
CA GLY A 67 -8.19 -2.29 -1.70
C GLY A 67 -8.13 -2.24 -0.17
N SER A 68 -6.93 -2.04 0.38
CA SER A 68 -6.74 -1.82 1.81
C SER A 68 -7.17 -0.40 2.18
N VAL A 69 -8.25 -0.23 2.93
CA VAL A 69 -8.81 1.09 3.25
C VAL A 69 -7.98 1.79 4.32
N ALA A 70 -7.53 3.00 4.00
CA ALA A 70 -6.99 4.01 4.91
C ALA A 70 -7.93 5.23 4.98
N MET A 71 -7.69 6.13 5.94
CA MET A 71 -8.52 7.31 6.20
C MET A 71 -7.66 8.57 6.22
N LEU A 72 -8.04 9.57 5.43
CA LEU A 72 -7.43 10.90 5.44
C LEU A 72 -8.53 11.94 5.38
N LYS A 73 -8.48 12.95 6.27
CA LYS A 73 -9.48 14.05 6.34
C LYS A 73 -10.93 13.54 6.36
N GLY A 74 -11.18 12.43 7.05
CA GLY A 74 -12.52 11.82 7.17
C GLY A 74 -13.04 11.13 5.89
N LYS A 75 -12.19 10.92 4.88
CA LYS A 75 -12.54 10.19 3.66
C LYS A 75 -11.77 8.87 3.57
N PRO A 76 -12.44 7.76 3.25
CA PRO A 76 -11.77 6.49 3.00
C PRO A 76 -11.13 6.48 1.62
N PHE A 77 -9.96 5.86 1.49
CA PHE A 77 -9.25 5.62 0.23
C PHE A 77 -8.55 4.26 0.27
N ALA A 78 -8.31 3.63 -0.87
CA ALA A 78 -7.46 2.44 -0.90
C ALA A 78 -6.00 2.89 -0.86
N HIS A 79 -5.22 2.35 0.07
CA HIS A 79 -3.79 2.60 0.19
C HIS A 79 -3.08 2.18 -1.09
N GLY A 80 -2.45 3.14 -1.77
CA GLY A 80 -1.89 2.95 -3.11
C GLY A 80 -0.83 1.86 -3.16
N GLY A 81 0.06 1.84 -2.16
CA GLY A 81 1.13 0.85 -2.03
C GLY A 81 0.63 -0.58 -1.91
N SER A 82 -0.43 -0.81 -1.14
CA SER A 82 -1.04 -2.15 -1.03
C SER A 82 -1.58 -2.65 -2.37
N GLY A 83 -1.77 -1.77 -3.35
CA GLY A 83 -2.48 -2.06 -4.58
C GLY A 83 -3.99 -2.02 -4.40
N TYR A 84 -4.68 -1.85 -5.51
CA TYR A 84 -6.13 -1.73 -5.56
C TYR A 84 -6.66 -2.12 -6.94
N VAL A 85 -7.97 -2.33 -7.00
CA VAL A 85 -8.68 -2.64 -8.25
C VAL A 85 -9.86 -1.70 -8.44
N ILE A 86 -10.11 -1.34 -9.70
CA ILE A 86 -11.26 -0.54 -10.10
C ILE A 86 -12.06 -1.32 -11.14
N HIS A 87 -13.37 -1.41 -10.92
CA HIS A 87 -14.29 -2.02 -11.88
C HIS A 87 -14.44 -1.14 -13.13
N GLY A 88 -14.61 -1.77 -14.28
CA GLY A 88 -14.65 -1.11 -15.59
C GLY A 88 -15.72 -0.03 -15.73
N ASP A 89 -16.89 -0.20 -15.11
CA ASP A 89 -17.93 0.85 -15.09
C ASP A 89 -17.46 2.11 -14.36
N THR A 90 -16.67 1.94 -13.29
CA THR A 90 -16.15 3.07 -12.52
C THR A 90 -15.03 3.75 -13.28
N MET A 91 -14.11 2.97 -13.87
CA MET A 91 -13.08 3.51 -14.77
C MET A 91 -13.68 4.33 -15.91
N ARG A 92 -14.73 3.81 -16.57
CA ARG A 92 -15.45 4.54 -17.63
C ARG A 92 -15.99 5.88 -17.15
N LYS A 93 -16.68 5.89 -16.00
CA LYS A 93 -17.24 7.12 -15.42
C LYS A 93 -16.16 8.11 -14.99
N MET A 94 -15.00 7.61 -14.53
CA MET A 94 -13.89 8.47 -14.16
C MET A 94 -13.32 9.19 -15.38
N VAL A 95 -13.07 8.48 -16.49
CA VAL A 95 -12.53 9.12 -17.71
C VAL A 95 -13.53 10.00 -18.45
N GLU A 96 -14.82 9.93 -18.10
CA GLU A 96 -15.85 10.88 -18.54
C GLU A 96 -15.82 12.21 -17.77
N ILE A 97 -15.09 12.29 -16.64
CA ILE A 97 -14.86 13.53 -15.91
C ILE A 97 -13.97 14.44 -16.77
N PRO A 98 -14.42 15.66 -17.13
CA PRO A 98 -13.63 16.57 -17.96
C PRO A 98 -12.28 16.90 -17.32
N ASP A 99 -11.21 16.76 -18.10
CA ASP A 99 -9.83 17.03 -17.69
C ASP A 99 -9.44 16.37 -16.36
N LEU A 100 -9.84 15.10 -16.17
CA LEU A 100 -9.69 14.35 -14.91
C LEU A 100 -8.30 14.53 -14.29
N ALA A 101 -7.23 14.16 -14.99
CA ALA A 101 -5.90 14.22 -14.39
C ALA A 101 -5.47 15.66 -14.06
N HIS A 102 -5.63 16.59 -15.01
CA HIS A 102 -5.26 17.99 -14.81
C HIS A 102 -6.04 18.66 -13.66
N LYS A 103 -7.33 18.35 -13.51
CA LYS A 103 -8.17 18.81 -12.39
C LYS A 103 -7.57 18.41 -11.05
N TYR A 104 -7.09 17.17 -10.93
CA TYR A 104 -6.53 16.65 -9.68
C TYR A 104 -5.04 17.00 -9.49
N ASP A 105 -4.28 17.26 -10.56
CA ASP A 105 -2.90 17.76 -10.47
C ASP A 105 -2.85 19.10 -9.71
N MET A 106 -3.81 19.99 -9.95
CA MET A 106 -3.92 21.24 -9.21
C MET A 106 -4.21 21.01 -7.72
N MET A 107 -5.03 20.01 -7.37
CA MET A 107 -5.25 19.64 -5.97
C MET A 107 -4.03 18.99 -5.35
N ALA A 108 -3.29 18.18 -6.11
CA ALA A 108 -2.10 17.48 -5.67
C ALA A 108 -1.04 18.45 -5.12
N THR A 109 -0.94 19.68 -5.63
CA THR A 109 -0.01 20.69 -5.10
C THR A 109 -0.20 20.98 -3.60
N HIS A 110 -1.41 20.79 -3.05
CA HIS A 110 -1.75 21.04 -1.65
C HIS A 110 -2.07 19.76 -0.85
N GLU A 111 -1.98 18.59 -1.48
CA GLU A 111 -2.29 17.31 -0.87
C GLU A 111 -1.05 16.41 -0.84
N CYS A 112 -0.98 15.55 0.18
CA CYS A 112 0.18 14.66 0.38
C CYS A 112 0.21 13.48 -0.60
N CYS A 113 -0.96 13.00 -1.02
CA CYS A 113 -1.13 11.60 -1.32
C CYS A 113 -2.03 11.41 -2.56
N GLY A 114 -1.51 10.77 -3.61
CA GLY A 114 -2.24 10.59 -4.88
C GLY A 114 -3.35 9.54 -4.82
N ASP A 115 -3.22 8.53 -3.96
CA ASP A 115 -4.24 7.52 -3.66
C ASP A 115 -5.47 8.09 -2.94
N TYR A 116 -5.27 9.12 -2.10
CA TYR A 116 -6.35 9.93 -1.57
C TYR A 116 -7.10 10.69 -2.68
N LEU A 117 -6.37 11.36 -3.59
CA LEU A 117 -6.97 12.07 -4.74
C LEU A 117 -7.72 11.11 -5.67
N MET A 118 -7.17 9.92 -5.90
CA MET A 118 -7.83 8.83 -6.62
C MET A 118 -9.19 8.51 -6.01
N SER A 119 -9.27 8.40 -4.67
CA SER A 119 -10.55 8.13 -4.00
C SER A 119 -11.55 9.28 -4.15
N LEU A 120 -11.08 10.54 -4.11
CA LEU A 120 -11.95 11.69 -4.39
C LEU A 120 -12.54 11.63 -5.80
N ALA A 121 -11.74 11.29 -6.80
CA ALA A 121 -12.20 11.10 -8.18
C ALA A 121 -13.22 9.96 -8.31
N VAL A 122 -12.98 8.83 -7.64
CA VAL A 122 -13.94 7.72 -7.59
C VAL A 122 -15.26 8.20 -6.95
N MET A 123 -15.23 9.04 -5.92
CA MET A 123 -16.44 9.57 -5.28
C MET A 123 -17.29 10.45 -6.20
N GLU A 124 -16.69 11.17 -7.15
CA GLU A 124 -17.44 11.95 -8.15
C GLU A 124 -18.30 11.06 -9.06
N THR A 125 -17.92 9.80 -9.24
CA THR A 125 -18.73 8.81 -9.99
C THR A 125 -19.89 8.22 -9.18
N GLY A 126 -20.09 8.68 -7.94
CA GLY A 126 -21.08 8.15 -7.00
C GLY A 126 -20.65 6.81 -6.36
N LYS A 127 -19.38 6.43 -6.50
CA LYS A 127 -18.80 5.17 -6.02
C LYS A 127 -17.89 5.41 -4.82
N LYS A 128 -17.58 4.36 -4.06
CA LYS A 128 -16.73 4.44 -2.86
C LYS A 128 -15.81 3.25 -2.78
N VAL A 129 -14.68 3.42 -2.10
CA VAL A 129 -13.79 2.30 -1.79
C VAL A 129 -14.47 1.28 -0.89
N LYS A 130 -14.23 0.00 -1.16
CA LYS A 130 -14.61 -1.13 -0.31
C LYS A 130 -13.37 -1.76 0.29
N GLN A 131 -13.45 -2.05 1.59
CA GLN A 131 -12.37 -2.65 2.37
C GLN A 131 -12.10 -4.09 1.93
N ALA A 132 -10.82 -4.39 1.74
CA ALA A 132 -10.31 -5.73 1.48
C ALA A 132 -9.01 -6.06 2.26
N HIS A 133 -8.61 -5.22 3.22
CA HIS A 133 -7.65 -5.61 4.25
C HIS A 133 -8.18 -6.83 5.05
N PRO A 134 -7.35 -7.84 5.39
CA PRO A 134 -5.89 -7.89 5.24
C PRO A 134 -5.41 -8.51 3.92
N MET A 135 -6.32 -8.82 2.99
CA MET A 135 -6.01 -9.53 1.76
C MET A 135 -5.18 -8.67 0.81
N PHE A 136 -5.56 -7.41 0.61
CA PHE A 136 -4.63 -6.37 0.15
C PHE A 136 -3.85 -5.88 1.37
N ASN A 137 -2.53 -6.00 1.36
CA ASN A 137 -1.71 -5.74 2.53
C ASN A 137 -0.65 -4.67 2.28
N GLY A 138 -0.51 -3.75 3.24
CA GLY A 138 0.55 -2.73 3.23
C GLY A 138 1.88 -3.23 3.79
N GLU A 139 1.85 -4.36 4.48
CA GLU A 139 3.01 -4.96 5.11
C GLU A 139 3.70 -5.96 4.19
N LYS A 140 5.00 -6.17 4.47
CA LYS A 140 5.80 -7.28 3.93
C LYS A 140 5.82 -8.45 4.92
N PRO A 141 6.31 -9.64 4.53
CA PRO A 141 6.29 -10.83 5.40
C PRO A 141 6.84 -10.60 6.81
N MET A 142 7.87 -9.76 6.95
CA MET A 142 8.55 -9.54 8.24
C MET A 142 7.89 -8.50 9.13
N THR A 143 7.01 -7.64 8.59
CA THR A 143 6.31 -6.61 9.38
C THR A 143 4.83 -6.92 9.56
N LEU A 144 4.33 -7.99 8.92
CA LEU A 144 2.95 -8.39 8.99
C LEU A 144 2.55 -8.77 10.44
N PRO A 145 1.48 -8.16 11.01
CA PRO A 145 1.03 -8.49 12.35
C PRO A 145 0.27 -9.83 12.32
N PHE A 146 1.02 -10.92 12.45
CA PHE A 146 0.47 -12.27 12.51
C PHE A 146 -0.44 -12.45 13.72
N GLY A 147 -1.68 -12.90 13.47
CA GLY A 147 -2.65 -13.14 14.53
C GLY A 147 -3.94 -13.78 14.04
N ASN A 148 -4.78 -14.20 14.98
CA ASN A 148 -5.99 -14.98 14.71
C ASN A 148 -6.95 -14.32 13.70
N ASN A 149 -6.99 -12.99 13.66
CA ASN A 149 -7.89 -12.24 12.79
C ASN A 149 -7.50 -12.28 11.31
N HIS A 150 -6.24 -12.57 10.99
CA HIS A 150 -5.72 -12.53 9.61
C HIS A 150 -5.17 -13.89 9.13
N TRP A 151 -4.86 -14.80 10.05
CA TRP A 151 -4.11 -16.04 9.81
C TRP A 151 -4.58 -16.87 8.60
N CYS A 152 -5.90 -16.97 8.42
CA CYS A 152 -6.51 -17.82 7.40
C CYS A 152 -6.96 -17.06 6.14
N GLU A 153 -6.83 -15.74 6.11
CA GLU A 153 -7.24 -14.92 4.97
C GLU A 153 -6.32 -15.15 3.76
N PRO A 154 -6.88 -15.14 2.53
CA PRO A 154 -6.08 -15.23 1.33
C PRO A 154 -5.28 -13.95 1.13
N LEU A 155 -4.03 -14.08 0.71
CA LEU A 155 -3.17 -12.94 0.45
C LEU A 155 -3.27 -12.54 -1.03
N LEU A 156 -3.63 -11.30 -1.33
CA LEU A 156 -3.76 -10.79 -2.71
C LEU A 156 -2.54 -9.97 -3.09
N SER A 157 -2.01 -9.20 -2.16
CA SER A 157 -0.79 -8.42 -2.35
C SER A 157 -0.05 -8.17 -1.04
N MET A 158 1.23 -7.88 -1.16
CA MET A 158 2.11 -7.37 -0.10
C MET A 158 2.94 -6.22 -0.66
N HIS A 159 3.22 -5.22 0.18
CA HIS A 159 3.90 -3.98 -0.21
C HIS A 159 5.17 -3.76 0.61
N HIS A 160 5.93 -2.72 0.29
CA HIS A 160 7.24 -2.40 0.88
C HIS A 160 8.28 -3.51 0.69
N MET A 161 8.15 -4.29 -0.38
CA MET A 161 9.03 -5.40 -0.68
C MET A 161 10.21 -4.91 -1.50
N ASN A 162 11.42 -5.13 -1.00
CA ASN A 162 12.62 -4.92 -1.81
C ASN A 162 12.70 -5.95 -2.96
N PRO A 163 13.57 -5.77 -3.96
CA PRO A 163 13.64 -6.67 -5.11
C PRO A 163 13.90 -8.14 -4.74
N GLU A 164 14.70 -8.39 -3.70
CA GLU A 164 14.98 -9.72 -3.20
C GLU A 164 13.71 -10.37 -2.60
N GLU A 165 12.99 -9.64 -1.75
CA GLU A 165 11.72 -10.07 -1.15
C GLU A 165 10.65 -10.35 -2.23
N VAL A 166 10.57 -9.52 -3.28
CA VAL A 166 9.69 -9.74 -4.44
C VAL A 166 10.06 -11.05 -5.15
N SER A 167 11.35 -11.29 -5.38
CA SER A 167 11.87 -12.52 -5.99
C SER A 167 11.56 -13.75 -5.12
N ASP A 168 11.70 -13.62 -3.80
CA ASP A 168 11.45 -14.68 -2.84
C ASP A 168 9.95 -15.04 -2.76
N ALA A 169 9.06 -14.05 -2.75
CA ALA A 169 7.61 -14.28 -2.80
C ALA A 169 7.19 -14.96 -4.11
N TRP A 170 7.79 -14.55 -5.24
CA TRP A 170 7.59 -15.21 -6.52
C TRP A 170 8.08 -16.66 -6.49
N HIS A 171 9.28 -16.90 -6.00
CA HIS A 171 9.86 -18.23 -5.91
C HIS A 171 9.01 -19.15 -5.02
N PHE A 172 8.54 -18.65 -3.88
CA PHE A 172 7.60 -19.33 -3.02
C PHE A 172 6.30 -19.68 -3.75
N GLU A 173 5.66 -18.72 -4.44
CA GLU A 173 4.43 -19.00 -5.20
C GLU A 173 4.64 -20.10 -6.25
N LYS A 174 5.80 -20.14 -6.90
CA LYS A 174 6.12 -21.14 -7.94
C LYS A 174 6.47 -22.53 -7.40
N THR A 175 7.12 -22.60 -6.25
CA THR A 175 7.64 -23.88 -5.70
C THR A 175 6.73 -24.50 -4.66
N ARG A 176 5.73 -23.76 -4.17
CA ARG A 176 4.74 -24.23 -3.22
C ARG A 176 3.98 -25.47 -3.74
N GLN A 177 4.02 -26.53 -2.94
CA GLN A 177 3.35 -27.81 -3.24
C GLN A 177 1.84 -27.78 -2.90
N LYS A 178 1.45 -27.00 -1.89
CA LYS A 178 0.06 -26.90 -1.45
C LYS A 178 -0.79 -26.25 -2.55
N LYS A 179 -1.91 -26.89 -2.88
CA LYS A 179 -2.91 -26.37 -3.82
C LYS A 179 -3.90 -25.44 -3.11
N GLY A 180 -4.51 -24.52 -3.85
CA GLY A 180 -5.48 -23.55 -3.33
C GLY A 180 -4.84 -22.21 -2.94
N PHE A 181 -5.59 -21.36 -2.22
CA PHE A 181 -5.13 -20.01 -1.90
C PHE A 181 -3.85 -20.00 -1.08
N ILE A 182 -2.95 -19.09 -1.42
CA ILE A 182 -1.87 -18.67 -0.52
C ILE A 182 -2.50 -17.88 0.62
N GLN A 183 -2.29 -18.31 1.86
CA GLN A 183 -2.83 -17.66 3.04
C GLN A 183 -1.75 -16.90 3.80
N ILE A 184 -2.16 -15.91 4.59
CA ILE A 184 -1.26 -15.10 5.42
C ILE A 184 -0.36 -15.97 6.32
N ARG A 185 -0.88 -17.03 6.95
CA ARG A 185 -0.06 -17.96 7.77
C ARG A 185 1.13 -18.58 7.04
N GLU A 186 1.07 -18.68 5.72
CA GLU A 186 2.17 -19.27 4.96
C GLU A 186 3.34 -18.31 4.87
N MET A 187 3.11 -16.99 4.96
CA MET A 187 4.19 -16.02 5.09
C MET A 187 4.94 -16.20 6.41
N TYR A 188 4.22 -16.48 7.49
CA TYR A 188 4.84 -16.81 8.78
C TYR A 188 5.72 -18.05 8.66
N HIS A 189 5.17 -19.17 8.18
CA HIS A 189 5.92 -20.42 8.15
C HIS A 189 7.08 -20.42 7.16
N GLN A 190 6.97 -19.67 6.06
CA GLN A 190 8.00 -19.63 5.02
C GLN A 190 9.11 -18.62 5.31
N PHE A 191 8.75 -17.40 5.73
CA PHE A 191 9.70 -16.29 5.80
C PHE A 191 10.10 -15.95 7.23
N TRP A 192 9.17 -16.03 8.18
CA TRP A 192 9.42 -15.61 9.57
C TRP A 192 9.90 -16.75 10.48
N ALA A 193 9.16 -17.86 10.55
CA ALA A 193 9.41 -18.97 11.46
C ALA A 193 10.81 -19.59 11.35
N PRO A 194 11.41 -19.74 10.14
CA PRO A 194 12.77 -20.27 10.03
C PRO A 194 13.87 -19.36 10.59
N GLN A 195 13.57 -18.07 10.81
CA GLN A 195 14.49 -17.07 11.36
C GLN A 195 14.29 -16.85 12.87
N LEU A 196 13.35 -17.56 13.49
CA LEU A 196 13.10 -17.44 14.92
C LEU A 196 14.23 -18.11 15.71
N GLU A 197 14.87 -17.30 16.55
CA GLU A 197 15.87 -17.74 17.52
C GLU A 197 15.37 -17.40 18.94
N ALA A 198 15.86 -18.12 19.94
CA ALA A 198 15.43 -17.89 21.32
C ALA A 198 15.88 -16.53 21.85
N GLU A 199 17.04 -16.06 21.39
CA GLU A 199 17.66 -14.79 21.72
C GLU A 199 18.27 -14.23 20.43
N HIS A 200 18.12 -12.93 20.18
CA HIS A 200 18.87 -12.22 19.14
C HIS A 200 19.60 -11.05 19.80
N ASP A 201 20.89 -10.95 19.53
CA ASP A 201 21.66 -9.75 19.86
C ASP A 201 21.22 -8.60 18.95
N GLU A 202 21.16 -7.38 19.48
CA GLU A 202 20.76 -6.16 18.74
C GLU A 202 19.37 -6.27 18.05
N TRP A 203 18.43 -7.01 18.65
CA TRP A 203 17.05 -7.08 18.16
C TRP A 203 16.42 -5.68 18.17
N ASP A 204 16.02 -5.19 17.00
CA ASP A 204 15.10 -4.06 16.85
C ASP A 204 13.68 -4.59 16.62
N ASN A 205 12.81 -4.42 17.63
CA ASN A 205 11.41 -4.85 17.54
C ASN A 205 10.53 -3.82 16.84
N LEU A 206 11.14 -2.80 16.23
CA LEU A 206 10.48 -1.63 15.67
C LEU A 206 9.58 -0.95 16.70
N SER A 207 9.82 -1.20 17.99
CA SER A 207 9.14 -0.49 19.05
C SER A 207 9.70 0.90 19.08
N ASP A 208 8.82 1.78 18.65
CA ASP A 208 9.05 3.18 18.53
C ASP A 208 9.09 3.77 19.96
N ASP A 209 10.25 3.73 20.63
CA ASP A 209 10.43 4.20 22.00
C ASP A 209 10.61 5.74 22.07
N VAL A 210 10.83 6.30 23.27
CA VAL A 210 10.99 7.75 23.50
C VAL A 210 12.22 8.32 22.77
N CYS A 211 11.98 9.24 21.81
CA CYS A 211 13.05 9.93 21.09
C CYS A 211 13.53 11.21 21.80
N TYR A 212 14.78 11.19 22.28
CA TYR A 212 15.47 12.37 22.81
C TYR A 212 16.39 12.98 21.76
N ILE A 213 15.94 14.04 21.09
CA ILE A 213 16.82 14.84 20.21
C ILE A 213 17.45 15.95 21.06
N GLY A 214 18.78 16.08 20.96
CA GLY A 214 19.54 17.15 21.61
C GLY A 214 19.04 18.55 21.24
N PHE A 215 19.20 19.49 22.16
CA PHE A 215 18.63 20.85 22.07
C PHE A 215 19.32 21.75 21.03
N GLY A 216 20.52 21.36 20.57
CA GLY A 216 21.32 22.16 19.64
C GLY A 216 20.74 22.19 18.21
N PRO A 217 20.91 23.30 17.47
CA PRO A 217 20.49 23.41 16.07
C PRO A 217 21.06 22.30 15.19
N GLU A 218 22.27 21.84 15.52
CA GLU A 218 22.93 20.75 14.81
C GLU A 218 22.25 19.39 15.06
N ALA A 219 21.91 19.08 16.31
CA ALA A 219 21.21 17.85 16.67
C ALA A 219 19.78 17.82 16.09
N GLN A 220 19.10 18.97 16.12
CA GLN A 220 17.81 19.17 15.44
C GLN A 220 17.93 19.09 13.92
N GLY A 221 19.01 19.61 13.34
CA GLY A 221 19.27 19.54 11.90
C GLY A 221 19.48 18.11 11.39
N LYS A 222 20.11 17.26 12.20
CA LYS A 222 20.39 15.84 11.88
C LYS A 222 19.19 14.91 12.08
N ALA A 223 18.20 15.31 12.88
CA ALA A 223 17.03 14.47 13.16
C ALA A 223 16.03 14.45 11.99
N THR A 224 15.52 13.26 11.69
CA THR A 224 14.50 13.03 10.67
C THR A 224 13.15 13.61 11.10
N ASP A 225 12.25 13.83 10.13
CA ASP A 225 10.90 14.33 10.44
C ASP A 225 10.12 13.36 11.35
N HIS A 226 10.36 12.05 11.19
CA HIS A 226 9.83 11.01 12.06
C HIS A 226 10.31 11.18 13.51
N GLN A 227 11.63 11.37 13.71
CA GLN A 227 12.21 11.59 15.03
C GLN A 227 11.70 12.90 15.66
N LYS A 228 11.55 13.97 14.87
CA LYS A 228 11.04 15.27 15.34
C LYS A 228 9.57 15.20 15.75
N GLY A 229 8.73 14.53 14.95
CA GLY A 229 7.31 14.35 15.27
C GLY A 229 7.07 13.55 16.55
N ARG A 230 8.06 12.76 16.97
CA ARG A 230 8.02 11.90 18.15
C ARG A 230 8.94 12.39 19.27
N GLN A 231 9.58 13.55 19.08
CA GLN A 231 10.41 14.16 20.10
C GLN A 231 9.53 14.49 21.30
N LYS A 232 9.96 14.05 22.49
CA LYS A 232 9.30 14.44 23.73
C LYS A 232 9.21 15.98 23.80
N LYS A 233 8.07 16.53 24.20
CA LYS A 233 7.95 17.99 24.32
C LYS A 233 8.94 18.49 25.35
N GLU A 234 9.44 19.70 25.13
CA GLU A 234 10.51 20.27 25.95
C GLU A 234 10.17 20.32 27.43
N ASN A 235 8.92 20.65 27.76
CA ASN A 235 8.40 20.69 29.12
C ASN A 235 8.19 19.31 29.78
N GLU A 236 8.43 18.23 29.05
CA GLU A 236 8.32 16.85 29.55
C GLU A 236 9.68 16.14 29.58
N LYS A 237 10.74 16.80 29.08
CA LYS A 237 12.14 16.36 29.29
C LYS A 237 12.55 16.92 30.65
N ASN A 238 12.83 16.04 31.61
CA ASN A 238 13.22 16.42 32.97
C ASN A 238 14.44 17.35 32.97
#